data_AF-A0A4Q2A7Z3-F1
#
_entry.id   AF-A0A4Q2A7Z3-F1
#
_cell.length_a   1.000
_cell.length_b   1.000
_cell.length_c   1.000
_cell.angle_alpha   90.00
_cell.angle_beta   90.00
_cell.angle_gamma   90.00
#
_symmetry.space_group_name_H-M   'P 1'
#
loop_
_entity.id
_entity.type
_entity.pdbx_description
1 polymer ?
#
loop_
_entity_poly.entity_id
_entity_poly.type
_entity_poly.pdbx_seq_one_letter_code
_entity_poly.pdbx_strand_id
1 'polypeptide(L)'
;MGLAIRGIRTLPLRLQRHALNARAVTAMLMQEFPTQKWRAAWKTPHAQTNGVSQQLNTGMFYLEFRDRLTAMQFVSALKLIRLAPTFGNVESLCYCYSGFSKFDDIAFDALNIPSGLVRLSIGLEDPADLLADVRQALHACLPGSA
;
A
#
# COMPACT_ATOMS: atom_id res chain seq x y z
N MET A 1 -0.51 12.92 -28.92
CA MET A 1 0.79 12.70 -28.23
C MET A 1 1.05 13.75 -27.13
N GLY A 2 0.10 14.00 -26.20
CA GLY A 2 0.18 15.17 -25.29
C GLY A 2 0.09 14.91 -23.78
N LEU A 3 -0.65 13.89 -23.34
CA LEU A 3 -0.95 13.69 -21.92
C LEU A 3 0.23 13.14 -21.11
N ALA A 4 0.99 12.19 -21.66
CA ALA A 4 2.16 11.64 -20.99
C ALA A 4 3.24 12.70 -20.73
N ILE A 5 3.58 13.50 -21.75
CA ILE A 5 4.56 14.60 -21.62
C ILE A 5 4.08 15.65 -20.61
N ARG A 6 2.77 15.95 -20.58
CA ARG A 6 2.19 16.84 -19.57
C ARG A 6 2.36 16.27 -18.16
N GLY A 7 2.15 14.97 -17.98
CA GLY A 7 2.33 14.28 -16.70
C GLY A 7 3.79 14.22 -16.23
N ILE A 8 4.75 14.07 -17.15
CA ILE A 8 6.19 14.01 -16.83
C ILE A 8 6.68 15.30 -16.18
N ARG A 9 6.15 16.47 -16.59
CA ARG A 9 6.57 17.78 -16.05
C ARG A 9 6.38 17.91 -14.53
N THR A 10 5.40 17.20 -13.96
CA THR A 10 5.12 17.20 -12.52
C THR A 10 5.58 15.93 -11.81
N LEU A 11 6.18 14.98 -12.54
CA LEU A 11 6.58 13.68 -11.98
C LEU A 11 7.51 13.81 -10.75
N PRO A 12 8.54 14.67 -10.73
CA PRO A 12 9.42 14.79 -9.56
C PRO A 12 8.65 15.21 -8.29
N LEU A 13 7.74 16.18 -8.42
CA LEU A 13 6.92 16.67 -7.30
C LEU A 13 5.96 15.59 -6.79
N ARG A 14 5.32 14.85 -7.71
CA ARG A 14 4.41 13.78 -7.35
C ARG A 14 5.14 12.63 -6.65
N LEU A 15 6.27 12.17 -7.19
CA LEU A 15 7.08 11.12 -6.58
C LEU A 15 7.56 11.50 -5.17
N GLN A 16 7.99 12.74 -4.97
CA GLN A 16 8.37 13.22 -3.64
C GLN A 16 7.20 13.15 -2.65
N ARG A 17 6.01 13.59 -3.06
CA ARG A 17 4.82 13.54 -2.20
C ARG A 17 4.34 12.12 -1.93
N HIS A 18 4.33 11.24 -2.93
CA HIS A 18 4.07 9.80 -2.75
C HIS A 18 5.02 9.17 -1.73
N ALA A 19 6.32 9.46 -1.84
CA ALA A 19 7.33 8.98 -0.91
C ALA A 19 7.07 9.46 0.52
N LEU A 20 6.78 10.75 0.71
CA LEU A 20 6.50 11.34 2.01
C LEU A 20 5.24 10.74 2.64
N ASN A 21 4.15 10.65 1.89
CA ASN A 21 2.89 10.10 2.38
C ASN A 21 3.02 8.62 2.73
N ALA A 22 3.65 7.80 1.89
CA ALA A 22 3.88 6.40 2.21
C ALA A 22 4.79 6.21 3.43
N ARG A 23 5.81 7.05 3.61
CA ARG A 23 6.61 7.05 4.85
C ARG A 23 5.77 7.38 6.07
N ALA A 24 4.91 8.39 6.00
CA ALA A 24 4.02 8.75 7.11
C ALA A 24 3.11 7.58 7.50
N VAL A 25 2.46 6.95 6.51
CA VAL A 25 1.60 5.77 6.74
C VAL A 25 2.39 4.64 7.36
N THR A 26 3.55 4.28 6.79
CA THR A 26 4.36 3.18 7.34
C THR A 26 4.97 3.48 8.71
N ALA A 27 5.27 4.75 9.02
CA ALA A 27 5.71 5.16 10.36
C ALA A 27 4.58 4.98 11.39
N MET A 28 3.36 5.39 11.04
CA MET A 28 2.18 5.16 11.86
C MET A 28 1.95 3.65 12.09
N LEU A 29 2.07 2.82 11.05
CA LEU A 29 1.96 1.36 11.20
C LEU A 29 2.96 0.81 12.22
N MET A 30 4.23 1.25 12.15
CA MET A 30 5.26 0.79 13.09
C MET A 30 5.00 1.24 14.54
N GLN A 31 4.36 2.39 14.73
CA GLN A 31 4.10 2.96 16.04
C GLN A 31 2.80 2.43 16.67
N GLU A 32 1.71 2.39 15.91
CA GLU A 32 0.36 2.10 16.41
C GLU A 32 -0.05 0.64 16.18
N PHE A 33 0.51 -0.03 15.16
CA PHE A 33 0.17 -1.40 14.78
C PHE A 33 1.43 -2.27 14.64
N PRO A 34 2.26 -2.42 15.69
CA PRO A 34 3.58 -3.06 15.60
C PRO A 34 3.54 -4.54 15.18
N THR A 35 2.41 -5.22 15.39
CA THR A 35 2.18 -6.62 14.98
C THR A 35 1.71 -6.76 13.53
N GLN A 36 1.26 -5.67 12.90
CA GLN A 36 0.78 -5.68 11.52
C GLN A 36 1.98 -5.80 10.57
N LYS A 37 2.06 -6.93 9.88
CA LYS A 37 3.10 -7.18 8.88
C LYS A 37 2.90 -6.28 7.67
N TRP A 38 4.01 -5.71 7.20
CA TRP A 38 4.04 -4.95 5.96
C TRP A 38 5.41 -5.08 5.28
N ARG A 39 5.42 -4.90 3.95
CA ARG A 39 6.62 -5.03 3.11
C ARG A 39 6.68 -3.86 2.12
N ALA A 40 7.87 -3.35 1.86
CA ALA A 40 8.09 -2.35 0.82
C ALA A 40 9.43 -2.58 0.13
N ALA A 41 9.48 -2.38 -1.19
CA ALA A 41 10.68 -2.60 -1.98
C ALA A 41 11.87 -1.77 -1.48
N TRP A 42 11.61 -0.52 -1.07
CA TRP A 42 12.62 0.41 -0.53
C TRP A 42 13.06 0.11 0.91
N LYS A 43 12.51 -0.92 1.57
CA LYS A 43 12.88 -1.32 2.94
C LYS A 43 13.52 -2.72 3.02
N THR A 44 13.72 -3.39 1.89
CA THR A 44 14.31 -4.75 1.90
C THR A 44 15.79 -4.72 2.31
N PRO A 45 16.33 -5.77 2.96
CA PRO A 45 17.76 -5.87 3.25
C PRO A 45 18.61 -5.72 1.99
N HIS A 46 18.16 -6.31 0.87
CA HIS A 46 18.83 -6.19 -0.42
C HIS A 46 18.88 -4.74 -0.93
N ALA A 47 17.79 -3.97 -0.77
CA ALA A 47 17.76 -2.55 -1.09
C ALA A 47 18.73 -1.74 -0.21
N GLN A 48 18.82 -2.07 1.07
CA GLN A 48 19.75 -1.42 2.00
C GLN A 48 21.22 -1.72 1.64
N THR A 49 21.56 -2.98 1.34
CA THR A 49 22.91 -3.40 0.97
C THR A 49 23.38 -2.81 -0.37
N ASN A 50 22.47 -2.65 -1.33
CA ASN A 50 22.80 -2.12 -2.65
C ASN A 50 22.72 -0.59 -2.76
N GLY A 51 22.58 0.12 -1.63
CA GLY A 51 22.52 1.57 -1.62
C GLY A 51 21.29 2.15 -2.34
N VAL A 52 20.21 1.37 -2.47
CA VAL A 52 18.94 1.90 -2.97
C VAL A 52 18.50 2.96 -1.97
N SER A 53 18.59 4.22 -2.40
CA SER A 53 18.22 5.35 -1.55
C SER A 53 16.81 5.14 -1.03
N GLN A 54 16.59 5.33 0.27
CA GLN A 54 15.24 5.35 0.83
C GLN A 54 14.37 6.46 0.21
N GLN A 55 14.98 7.39 -0.53
CA GLN A 55 14.30 8.38 -1.39
C GLN A 55 13.68 7.77 -2.65
N LEU A 56 14.06 6.56 -3.06
CA LEU A 56 13.43 5.78 -4.15
C LEU A 56 12.13 5.09 -3.68
N ASN A 57 11.38 5.75 -2.81
CA ASN A 57 10.06 5.32 -2.39
C ASN A 57 9.04 5.78 -3.43
N THR A 58 8.36 4.84 -4.08
CA THR A 58 7.38 5.11 -5.14
C THR A 58 5.96 5.37 -4.61
N GLY A 59 5.77 5.38 -3.29
CA GLY A 59 4.46 5.44 -2.63
C GLY A 59 3.82 4.07 -2.41
N MET A 60 4.46 2.98 -2.83
CA MET A 60 3.83 1.65 -2.92
C MET A 60 4.34 0.60 -1.92
N PHE A 61 3.51 0.17 -0.99
CA PHE A 61 3.85 -0.91 -0.06
C PHE A 61 2.75 -1.94 0.04
N TYR A 62 3.01 -3.03 0.75
CA TYR A 62 2.09 -4.14 0.91
C TYR A 62 1.80 -4.37 2.39
N LEU A 63 0.54 -4.57 2.73
CA LEU A 63 0.10 -5.12 4.01
C LEU A 63 -0.15 -6.61 3.86
N GLU A 64 0.23 -7.38 4.87
CA GLU A 64 0.02 -8.82 4.91
C GLU A 64 -0.93 -9.15 6.06
N PHE A 65 -2.15 -9.55 5.73
CA PHE A 65 -3.15 -10.00 6.69
C PHE A 65 -3.10 -11.51 6.86
N ARG A 66 -3.70 -12.00 7.94
CA ARG A 66 -3.72 -13.43 8.29
C ARG A 66 -4.38 -14.30 7.20
N ASP A 67 -5.42 -13.76 6.56
CA ASP A 67 -6.23 -14.43 5.57
C ASP A 67 -6.88 -13.39 4.64
N ARG A 68 -7.46 -13.91 3.55
CA ARG A 68 -8.18 -13.12 2.54
C ARG A 68 -9.38 -12.37 3.10
N LEU A 69 -10.08 -12.95 4.08
CA LEU A 69 -11.29 -12.35 4.63
C LEU A 69 -10.95 -11.08 5.42
N THR A 70 -9.90 -11.12 6.25
CA THR A 70 -9.40 -9.94 6.97
C THR A 70 -8.88 -8.88 6.01
N ALA A 71 -8.16 -9.28 4.94
CA ALA A 71 -7.74 -8.36 3.89
C ALA A 71 -8.93 -7.66 3.22
N MET A 72 -10.02 -8.39 2.96
CA MET A 72 -11.22 -7.82 2.34
C MET A 72 -12.02 -6.93 3.29
N GLN A 73 -12.04 -7.24 4.59
CA GLN A 73 -12.59 -6.35 5.61
C GLN A 73 -11.84 -5.02 5.66
N PHE A 74 -10.50 -5.07 5.65
CA PHE A 74 -9.67 -3.85 5.58
C PHE A 74 -10.01 -3.02 4.34
N VAL A 75 -9.97 -3.64 3.16
CA VAL A 75 -10.25 -2.94 1.88
C VAL A 75 -11.67 -2.35 1.86
N SER A 76 -12.66 -3.07 2.38
CA SER A 76 -14.06 -2.61 2.42
C SER A 76 -14.30 -1.50 3.44
N ALA A 77 -13.45 -1.38 4.46
CA ALA A 77 -13.54 -0.35 5.48
C ALA A 77 -12.92 0.99 5.02
N LEU A 78 -12.01 0.99 4.04
CA LEU A 78 -11.40 2.20 3.50
C LEU A 78 -12.46 3.14 2.90
N LYS A 79 -12.34 4.42 3.21
CA LYS A 79 -13.27 5.47 2.76
C LYS A 79 -12.62 6.43 1.77
N LEU A 80 -11.29 6.60 1.85
CA LEU A 80 -10.52 7.48 0.99
C LEU A 80 -9.75 6.68 -0.06
N ILE A 81 -9.04 5.63 0.36
CA ILE A 81 -8.23 4.80 -0.54
C ILE A 81 -9.15 3.86 -1.34
N ARG A 82 -9.07 3.91 -2.67
CA ARG A 82 -10.01 3.20 -3.55
C ARG A 82 -9.46 1.85 -4.01
N LEU A 83 -10.33 0.84 -4.12
CA LEU A 83 -9.97 -0.44 -4.72
C LEU A 83 -9.79 -0.30 -6.24
N ALA A 84 -8.57 -0.47 -6.74
CA ALA A 84 -8.26 -0.49 -8.17
C ALA A 84 -6.96 -1.27 -8.48
N PRO A 85 -6.89 -2.02 -9.59
CA PRO A 85 -5.69 -2.77 -9.98
C PRO A 85 -4.53 -1.87 -10.46
N THR A 86 -4.81 -0.62 -10.80
CA THR A 86 -3.82 0.37 -11.26
C THR A 86 -3.06 1.04 -10.09
N PHE A 87 -2.04 1.84 -10.39
CA PHE A 87 -1.19 2.50 -9.39
C PHE A 87 -0.51 3.75 -9.97
N GLY A 88 0.14 4.55 -9.11
CA GLY A 88 0.91 5.74 -9.52
C GLY A 88 0.05 6.94 -9.95
N ASN A 89 -1.26 6.87 -9.67
CA ASN A 89 -2.19 7.98 -9.84
C ASN A 89 -2.03 9.01 -8.71
N VAL A 90 -2.66 10.17 -8.89
CA VAL A 90 -2.74 11.19 -7.83
C VAL A 90 -3.60 10.74 -6.64
N GLU A 91 -4.58 9.88 -6.90
CA GLU A 91 -5.43 9.25 -5.88
C GLU A 91 -4.73 8.01 -5.30
N SER A 92 -4.99 7.76 -4.02
CA SER A 92 -4.57 6.57 -3.30
C SER A 92 -5.41 5.37 -3.72
N LEU A 93 -4.72 4.29 -4.08
CA LEU A 93 -5.34 3.06 -4.57
C LEU A 93 -4.87 1.85 -3.75
N CYS A 94 -5.73 0.85 -3.61
CA CYS A 94 -5.37 -0.45 -3.07
C CYS A 94 -5.79 -1.60 -3.98
N TYR A 95 -5.11 -2.74 -3.87
CA TYR A 95 -5.45 -3.95 -4.59
C TYR A 95 -5.19 -5.19 -3.74
N CYS A 96 -6.15 -6.10 -3.68
CA CYS A 96 -6.01 -7.41 -3.04
C CYS A 96 -5.68 -8.43 -4.12
N TYR A 97 -4.54 -9.12 -4.04
CA TYR A 97 -4.12 -10.06 -5.09
C TYR A 97 -4.98 -11.32 -5.11
N SER A 98 -5.35 -11.81 -3.94
CA SER A 98 -6.21 -12.96 -3.73
C SER A 98 -7.67 -12.52 -3.74
N GLY A 99 -8.38 -12.86 -4.81
CA GLY A 99 -9.82 -12.93 -4.75
C GLY A 99 -10.68 -12.38 -5.85
N PHE A 100 -10.07 -11.99 -6.97
CA PHE A 100 -10.81 -11.66 -8.17
C PHE A 100 -11.18 -12.91 -8.98
N SER A 101 -10.37 -13.98 -8.96
CA SER A 101 -10.74 -15.27 -9.56
C SER A 101 -10.04 -16.47 -8.90
N LYS A 102 -10.62 -17.68 -9.05
CA LYS A 102 -9.98 -18.93 -8.62
C LYS A 102 -8.69 -19.25 -9.40
N PHE A 103 -8.57 -18.74 -10.62
CA PHE A 103 -7.35 -18.91 -11.43
C PHE A 103 -6.19 -18.10 -10.86
N ASP A 104 -6.48 -16.89 -10.39
CA ASP A 104 -5.50 -16.04 -9.72
C ASP A 104 -4.97 -16.71 -8.44
N ASP A 105 -5.85 -17.31 -7.64
CA ASP A 105 -5.46 -17.98 -6.39
C ASP A 105 -4.46 -19.14 -6.64
N ILE A 106 -4.67 -19.98 -7.68
CA ILE A 106 -3.75 -21.08 -8.04
C ILE A 106 -2.39 -20.55 -8.51
N ALA A 107 -2.39 -19.51 -9.35
CA ALA A 107 -1.15 -18.91 -9.85
C ALA A 107 -0.36 -18.23 -8.73
N PHE A 108 -1.04 -17.61 -7.77
CA PHE A 108 -0.43 -16.93 -6.63
C PHE A 108 0.12 -17.88 -5.58
N ASP A 109 -0.56 -19.00 -5.33
CA ASP A 109 -0.03 -20.06 -4.47
C ASP A 109 1.27 -20.65 -5.03
N ALA A 110 1.34 -20.87 -6.35
CA ALA A 110 2.57 -21.33 -7.01
C ALA A 110 3.74 -20.33 -6.89
N LEU A 111 3.43 -19.04 -6.70
CA LEU A 111 4.41 -17.96 -6.51
C LEU A 111 4.64 -17.62 -5.03
N ASN A 112 4.07 -18.39 -4.09
CA ASN A 112 4.11 -18.12 -2.65
C ASN A 112 3.62 -16.71 -2.26
N ILE A 113 2.64 -16.18 -2.98
CA ILE A 113 2.04 -14.88 -2.65
C ILE A 113 0.95 -15.10 -1.58
N PRO A 114 1.05 -14.48 -0.39
CA PRO A 114 0.07 -14.69 0.67
C PRO A 114 -1.35 -14.28 0.25
N SER A 115 -2.33 -15.11 0.60
CA SER A 115 -3.75 -14.84 0.33
C SER A 115 -4.33 -13.66 1.14
N GLY A 116 -3.59 -13.07 2.07
CA GLY A 116 -3.94 -11.84 2.77
C GLY A 116 -3.18 -10.62 2.27
N LEU A 117 -2.54 -10.66 1.10
CA LEU A 117 -1.67 -9.57 0.63
C LEU A 117 -2.48 -8.44 -0.03
N VAL A 118 -2.36 -7.23 0.52
CA VAL A 118 -2.97 -6.01 -0.02
C VAL A 118 -1.88 -5.02 -0.40
N ARG A 119 -1.81 -4.63 -1.66
CA ARG A 119 -0.97 -3.50 -2.10
C ARG A 119 -1.69 -2.19 -1.84
N LEU A 120 -0.95 -1.22 -1.34
CA LEU A 120 -1.33 0.19 -1.30
C LEU A 120 -0.40 0.99 -2.22
N SER A 121 -0.97 1.87 -3.02
CA SER A 121 -0.31 2.90 -3.81
C SER A 121 -0.79 4.23 -3.27
N ILE A 122 -0.03 4.82 -2.35
CA ILE A 122 -0.42 6.05 -1.66
C ILE A 122 -0.26 7.23 -2.60
N GLY A 123 -1.33 8.02 -2.71
CA GLY A 123 -1.49 9.19 -3.56
C GLY A 123 -0.92 10.48 -2.98
N LEU A 124 -1.50 11.60 -3.41
CA LEU A 124 -1.05 12.96 -3.10
C LEU A 124 -1.94 13.67 -2.07
N GLU A 125 -2.91 12.97 -1.49
CA GLU A 125 -3.87 13.50 -0.51
C GLU A 125 -3.18 14.09 0.73
N ASP A 126 -3.99 14.71 1.59
CA ASP A 126 -3.53 15.16 2.89
C ASP A 126 -3.06 13.96 3.74
N PRO A 127 -1.85 14.01 4.33
CA PRO A 127 -1.34 12.92 5.14
C PRO A 127 -2.24 12.62 6.35
N ALA A 128 -2.89 13.62 6.96
CA ALA A 128 -3.75 13.38 8.11
C ALA A 128 -4.97 12.53 7.72
N ASP A 129 -5.57 12.81 6.57
CA ASP A 129 -6.70 12.05 6.04
C ASP A 129 -6.29 10.61 5.67
N LEU A 130 -5.13 10.44 5.04
CA LEU A 130 -4.59 9.12 4.71
C LEU A 130 -4.32 8.29 5.97
N LEU A 131 -3.71 8.90 7.00
CA LEU A 131 -3.45 8.25 8.26
C LEU A 131 -4.75 7.88 8.98
N ALA A 132 -5.73 8.78 8.99
CA ALA A 132 -7.04 8.52 9.58
C ALA A 132 -7.77 7.37 8.88
N ASP A 133 -7.75 7.33 7.54
CA ASP A 133 -8.43 6.29 6.76
C ASP A 133 -7.79 4.91 6.96
N VAL A 134 -6.45 4.83 6.91
CA VAL A 134 -5.74 3.55 7.14
C VAL A 134 -5.93 3.09 8.58
N ARG A 135 -5.82 3.99 9.57
CA ARG A 135 -5.99 3.67 10.99
C ARG A 135 -7.39 3.12 11.26
N GLN A 136 -8.44 3.80 10.79
CA GLN A 136 -9.82 3.34 11.03
C GLN A 136 -10.09 2.00 10.33
N ALA A 137 -9.57 1.80 9.12
CA ALA A 137 -9.73 0.53 8.41
C ALA A 137 -9.00 -0.64 9.11
N LEU A 138 -7.83 -0.38 9.70
CA LEU A 138 -7.11 -1.39 10.50
C LEU A 138 -7.86 -1.73 11.78
N HIS A 139 -8.40 -0.75 12.52
CA HIS A 139 -9.21 -1.04 13.70
C HIS A 139 -10.48 -1.83 13.38
N ALA A 140 -11.05 -1.67 12.17
CA ALA A 140 -12.24 -2.41 11.75
C ALA A 140 -11.96 -3.90 11.47
N CYS A 141 -10.73 -4.28 11.10
CA CYS A 141 -10.41 -5.65 10.71
C CYS A 141 -9.48 -6.38 11.69
N LEU A 142 -8.70 -5.65 12.51
CA LEU A 142 -7.85 -6.24 13.52
C LEU A 142 -8.63 -6.41 14.82
N PRO A 143 -8.56 -7.57 15.49
CA PRO A 143 -9.14 -7.74 16.81
C PRO A 143 -8.50 -6.71 17.76
N GLY A 144 -9.34 -6.01 18.53
CA GLY A 144 -8.89 -5.00 19.48
C GLY A 144 -7.78 -5.59 20.36
N SER A 145 -6.61 -4.95 20.32
CA SER A 145 -5.53 -5.24 21.25
C SER A 145 -6.00 -4.76 22.63
N ALA A 146 -6.68 -5.64 23.35
CA ALA A 146 -6.88 -5.51 24.79
C ALA A 146 -5.56 -5.78 25.51
#